data_AF-A0A527X5L3-F1
#
_entry.id   AF-A0A527X5L3-F1
#
_cell.length_a   1.000
_cell.length_b   1.000
_cell.length_c   1.000
_cell.angle_alpha   90.00
_cell.angle_beta   90.00
_cell.angle_gamma   90.00
#
_symmetry.space_group_name_H-M   'P 1'
#
loop_
_entity.id
_entity.type
_entity.pdbx_description
1 polymer ?
#
loop_
_entity_poly.entity_id
_entity_poly.type
_entity_poly.pdbx_seq_one_letter_code
_entity_poly.pdbx_strand_id
1 'polypeptide(L)' 'VELNHLIELLEDALGKKAKRNCMPLQPGDVPATCADVSSLEQATGFRPRIPIEIGVRRFVEWYREFYQV' A
#
# COMPACT_ATOMS: atom_id res chain seq x y z
N VAL A 1 -6.32 5.01 1.67
CA VAL A 1 -5.36 5.17 0.57
C VAL A 1 -6.04 4.63 -0.67
N GLU A 2 -6.01 5.38 -1.77
CA GLU A 2 -6.60 4.96 -3.05
C GLU A 2 -5.70 3.98 -3.80
N LEU A 3 -6.28 3.06 -4.56
CA LEU A 3 -5.53 2.08 -5.36
C LEU A 3 -4.61 2.75 -6.39
N ASN A 4 -5.09 3.77 -7.10
CA ASN A 4 -4.29 4.48 -8.09
C ASN A 4 -3.05 5.14 -7.47
N HIS A 5 -3.18 5.70 -6.28
CA HIS A 5 -2.06 6.30 -5.56
C HIS A 5 -1.03 5.24 -5.15
N LEU A 6 -1.47 4.07 -4.68
CA LEU A 6 -0.56 2.97 -4.38
C LEU A 6 0.23 2.51 -5.61
N ILE A 7 -0.42 2.44 -6.79
CA ILE A 7 0.24 2.10 -8.05
C ILE A 7 1.29 3.15 -8.41
N GLU A 8 1.00 4.44 -8.25
CA GLU A 8 1.96 5.52 -8.51
C GLU A 8 3.20 5.40 -7.62
N LEU A 9 3.02 5.14 -6.31
CA LEU A 9 4.14 4.94 -5.38
C LEU A 9 5.01 3.74 -5.78
N LEU A 10 4.39 2.65 -6.27
CA LEU A 10 5.13 1.50 -6.79
C LEU A 10 5.89 1.83 -8.08
N GLU A 11 5.25 2.53 -9.02
CA GLU A 11 5.89 2.94 -10.27
C GLU A 11 7.13 3.82 -10.00
N ASP A 12 7.03 4.74 -9.04
CA ASP A 12 8.11 5.63 -8.67
C ASP A 12 9.24 4.87 -7.94
N ALA A 13 8.90 3.96 -7.02
CA ALA A 13 9.88 3.12 -6.33
C ALA A 13 10.58 2.12 -7.26
N LEU A 14 9.90 1.65 -8.31
CA LEU A 14 10.43 0.72 -9.31
C LEU A 14 11.11 1.44 -10.49
N GLY A 15 10.94 2.75 -10.62
CA GLY A 15 11.43 3.54 -11.76
C GLY A 15 10.79 3.15 -13.10
N LYS A 16 9.57 2.58 -13.08
CA LYS A 16 8.92 2.04 -14.28
C LYS A 16 7.40 2.22 -14.21
N LYS A 17 6.81 2.76 -15.29
CA LYS A 17 5.36 2.90 -15.43
C LYS A 17 4.68 1.57 -15.75
N ALA A 18 3.55 1.31 -15.09
CA ALA A 18 2.76 0.12 -15.34
C ALA A 18 1.90 0.31 -16.60
N LYS A 19 1.81 -0.75 -17.42
CA LYS A 19 0.79 -0.81 -18.48
C LYS A 19 -0.54 -1.22 -17.85
N ARG A 20 -1.36 -0.23 -17.49
CA ARG A 20 -2.63 -0.45 -16.79
C ARG A 20 -3.69 -1.01 -17.73
N ASN A 21 -4.36 -2.08 -17.31
CA ASN A 21 -5.57 -2.60 -17.94
C ASN A 21 -6.72 -2.44 -16.95
N CYS A 22 -7.46 -1.33 -17.05
CA CYS A 22 -8.53 -1.02 -16.12
C CYS A 22 -9.72 -1.95 -16.35
N MET A 23 -10.00 -2.80 -15.36
CA MET A 23 -11.11 -3.73 -15.36
C MET A 23 -12.27 -3.18 -14.50
N PRO A 24 -13.51 -3.66 -14.70
CA PRO A 24 -14.60 -3.39 -13.78
C PRO A 24 -14.28 -3.84 -12.35
N LEU A 25 -14.99 -3.27 -11.37
CA LEU A 25 -14.92 -3.68 -9.97
C LEU A 25 -15.14 -5.20 -9.85
N GLN A 26 -14.25 -5.89 -9.13
CA GLN A 26 -14.36 -7.34 -9.04
C GLN A 26 -15.48 -7.73 -8.07
N PRO A 27 -16.16 -8.87 -8.31
CA PRO A 27 -17.13 -9.40 -7.36
C PRO A 27 -16.46 -9.64 -5.99
N GLY A 28 -16.90 -8.92 -4.97
CA GLY A 28 -16.34 -9.00 -3.61
C GLY A 28 -15.52 -7.79 -3.18
N ASP A 29 -15.14 -6.90 -4.11
CA ASP A 29 -14.53 -5.62 -3.75
C ASP A 29 -15.58 -4.70 -3.09
N VAL A 30 -15.15 -4.02 -2.02
CA VAL A 30 -15.90 -2.91 -1.43
C VAL A 30 -15.27 -1.59 -1.88
N PRO A 31 -16.05 -0.55 -2.23
CA PRO A 31 -15.51 0.70 -2.77
C PRO A 31 -14.49 1.39 -1.85
N ALA A 32 -14.71 1.32 -0.54
CA ALA A 32 -13.77 1.82 0.46
C ALA A 32 -13.96 1.05 1.78
N THR A 33 -12.84 0.71 2.42
CA THR A 33 -12.85 0.12 3.77
C THR A 33 -11.64 0.61 4.55
N CYS A 34 -11.82 0.79 5.86
CA CYS A 34 -10.76 1.13 6.79
C CYS A 34 -11.08 0.59 8.18
N ALA A 35 -10.04 0.30 8.96
CA ALA A 35 -10.20 -0.11 10.34
C ALA A 35 -10.27 1.12 11.25
N ASP A 36 -11.26 1.15 12.15
CA ASP A 36 -11.19 2.00 13.33
C ASP A 36 -10.22 1.37 14.33
N VAL A 37 -9.15 2.10 14.65
CA VAL A 37 -8.08 1.64 15.55
C VAL A 37 -8.16 2.27 16.94
N SER A 38 -9.21 3.04 17.24
CA SER A 38 -9.34 3.79 18.49
C SER A 38 -9.25 2.88 19.72
N SER A 39 -9.93 1.73 19.71
CA SER A 39 -9.89 0.77 20.81
C SER A 39 -8.51 0.14 21.01
N LEU A 40 -7.79 -0.16 19.92
CA LEU A 40 -6.43 -0.69 19.97
C LEU A 40 -5.45 0.35 20.53
N GLU A 41 -5.57 1.60 20.06
CA GLU A 41 -4.75 2.72 20.51
C GLU A 41 -4.96 2.98 22.00
N GLN A 42 -6.21 2.98 22.50
CA GLN A 42 -6.50 3.13 23.93
C GLN A 42 -5.92 2.00 24.78
N ALA A 43 -6.01 0.76 24.30
CA ALA A 43 -5.57 -0.41 25.06
C ALA A 43 -4.04 -0.56 25.12
N THR A 44 -3.32 -0.10 24.10
CA THR A 44 -1.90 -0.42 23.92
C THR A 44 -0.98 0.80 23.76
N GLY A 45 -1.56 1.98 23.52
CA GLY A 45 -0.81 3.18 23.11
C GLY A 45 -0.21 3.07 21.70
N PHE A 46 -0.48 1.99 20.97
CA PHE A 46 0.06 1.77 19.64
C PHE A 46 -0.74 2.55 18.59
N ARG A 47 -0.01 3.22 17.71
CA ARG A 47 -0.55 3.82 16.49
C ARG A 47 0.44 3.62 15.35
N PRO A 48 0.01 3.19 14.14
CA PRO A 48 0.87 3.15 12.98
C PRO A 48 1.45 4.54 12.69
N ARG A 49 2.79 4.64 12.60
CA ARG A 49 3.51 5.91 12.36
C ARG A 49 4.17 5.99 11.00
N ILE A 50 4.23 4.88 10.28
CA ILE A 50 4.91 4.82 8.98
C ILE A 50 3.91 5.27 7.90
N PRO A 51 4.17 6.39 7.20
CA PRO A 51 3.38 6.79 6.04
C PRO A 51 3.46 5.73 4.93
N ILE A 52 2.43 5.66 4.09
CA ILE A 52 2.34 4.65 3.05
C ILE A 52 3.49 4.76 2.04
N GLU A 53 3.95 5.97 1.74
CA GLU A 53 5.05 6.27 0.84
C GLU A 53 6.37 5.66 1.34
N ILE A 54 6.61 5.73 2.66
CA ILE A 54 7.77 5.11 3.29
C ILE A 54 7.63 3.59 3.29
N GLY A 55 6.44 3.08 3.61
CA GLY A 55 6.15 1.65 3.67
C GLY A 55 6.35 0.96 2.31
N VAL A 56 5.81 1.55 1.24
CA VAL A 56 5.93 1.02 -0.14
C VAL A 56 7.38 1.00 -0.59
N ARG A 57 8.14 2.09 -0.37
CA ARG A 57 9.57 2.13 -0.73
C ARG A 57 10.36 1.02 -0.02
N ARG A 58 10.19 0.88 1.30
CA ARG A 58 10.86 -0.17 2.09
C ARG A 58 10.48 -1.57 1.63
N PHE A 59 9.21 -1.77 1.26
CA PHE A 59 8.75 -3.05 0.73
C PHE A 59 9.43 -3.39 -0.60
N VAL A 60 9.52 -2.44 -1.53
CA VAL A 60 10.21 -2.64 -2.81
C VAL A 60 11.70 -2.94 -2.60
N GLU A 61 12.38 -2.18 -1.73
CA GLU A 61 13.78 -2.42 -1.36
C GLU A 61 13.98 -3.84 -0.84
N TRP A 62 13.19 -4.25 0.15
CA TRP A 62 13.22 -5.60 0.72
C TRP A 62 12.95 -6.67 -0.34
N TYR A 63 11.94 -6.48 -1.20
CA TYR A 63 11.57 -7.47 -2.21
C TYR A 63 12.73 -7.70 -3.20
N ARG A 64 13.35 -6.62 -3.68
CA ARG A 64 14.49 -6.68 -4.60
C ARG A 64 15.71 -7.33 -3.98
N GLU A 65 16.00 -6.99 -2.71
CA GLU A 65 17.07 -7.62 -1.95
C GLU A 65 16.80 -9.11 -1.73
N PHE A 66 15.58 -9.48 -1.35
CA PHE A 66 15.26 -10.88 -1.05
C PHE A 66 15.26 -11.76 -2.31
N TYR A 67 14.69 -11.28 -3.42
CA TYR A 67 14.58 -12.04 -4.66
C TYR A 67 15.74 -11.80 -5.65
N GLN A 68 16.66 -10.88 -5.34
CA GLN A 68 17.81 -10.53 -6.17
C GLN A 68 17.41 -10.03 -7.58
N VAL A 69 16.51 -9.04 -7.63
CA VAL A 69 15.94 -8.44 -8.87
C VAL A 69 16.07 -6.92 -8.93
#